data_AF-A0A3B0S2V8-F1
#
_entry.id   AF-A0A3B0S2V8-F1
#
_cell.length_a   1.000
_cell.length_b   1.000
_cell.length_c   1.000
_cell.angle_alpha   90.00
_cell.angle_beta   90.00
_cell.angle_gamma   90.00
#
_symmetry.space_group_name_H-M   'P 1'
#
loop_
_entity.id
_entity.type
_entity.pdbx_description
1 polymer ?
#
loop_
_entity_poly.entity_id
_entity_poly.type
_entity_poly.pdbx_seq_one_letter_code
_entity_poly.pdbx_strand_id
1 'polypeptide(L)'
;MSDRPLSAGEKALWQKFIETVKPLDRARVGRVETISVARKPGEISEPITVKTFGGKPLAAVPLNDQIAIPTKLGLDGHWDKRLAKGTVQPDVTVDLHGHSLSSAHGRLDSALERGISAGHRTILLITGKERS
;
A
#
# COMPACT_ATOMS: atom_id res chain seq x y z
N MET A 1 18.39 -11.14 10.98
CA MET A 1 19.21 -9.95 11.28
C MET A 1 20.51 -10.44 11.88
N SER A 2 21.59 -10.49 11.10
CA SER A 2 22.89 -10.97 11.60
C SER A 2 23.55 -9.87 12.43
N ASP A 3 23.70 -10.10 13.74
CA ASP A 3 24.44 -9.26 14.69
C ASP A 3 25.96 -9.37 14.46
N ARG A 4 26.40 -9.00 13.26
CA ARG A 4 27.83 -8.91 12.97
C ARG A 4 28.35 -7.54 13.41
N PRO A 5 29.41 -7.47 14.24
CA PRO A 5 30.00 -6.18 14.60
C PRO A 5 30.61 -5.48 13.38
N LEU A 6 30.43 -4.16 13.29
CA LEU A 6 30.99 -3.33 12.23
C LEU A 6 32.54 -3.35 12.28
N SER A 7 33.15 -3.60 11.14
CA SER A 7 34.59 -3.45 10.93
C SER A 7 35.03 -1.98 11.04
N ALA A 8 36.33 -1.74 11.22
CA ALA A 8 36.87 -0.38 11.32
C ALA A 8 36.58 0.48 10.07
N GLY A 9 36.64 -0.12 8.88
CA GLY A 9 36.32 0.57 7.61
C GLY A 9 34.83 0.93 7.50
N GLU A 10 33.94 0.04 7.93
CA GLU A 10 32.50 0.31 7.95
C GLU A 10 32.16 1.44 8.94
N LYS A 11 32.80 1.46 10.12
CA LYS A 11 32.63 2.56 11.10
C LYS A 11 33.01 3.93 10.51
N ALA A 12 34.09 3.99 9.73
CA ALA A 12 34.53 5.24 9.09
C ALA A 12 33.54 5.72 8.02
N LEU A 13 32.96 4.80 7.24
CA LEU A 13 31.89 5.13 6.29
C LEU A 13 30.62 5.60 7.01
N TRP A 14 30.28 4.95 8.12
CA TRP A 14 29.16 5.35 8.97
C TRP A 14 29.35 6.76 9.55
N GLN A 15 30.55 7.15 9.97
CA GLN A 15 30.83 8.52 10.43
C GLN A 15 30.61 9.55 9.33
N LYS A 16 31.16 9.34 8.14
CA LYS A 16 30.95 10.26 7.00
C LYS A 16 29.48 10.39 6.62
N PHE A 17 28.72 9.30 6.70
CA PHE A 17 27.29 9.34 6.46
C PHE A 17 26.57 10.20 7.50
N ILE A 18 26.85 9.99 8.79
CA ILE A 18 26.22 10.74 9.90
C ILE A 18 26.48 12.25 9.79
N GLU A 19 27.67 12.65 9.35
CA GLU A 19 28.00 14.06 9.11
C GLU A 19 27.09 14.74 8.07
N THR A 20 26.58 13.98 7.09
CA THR A 20 25.72 14.52 6.02
C THR A 20 24.24 14.63 6.40
N VAL A 21 23.81 14.00 7.50
CA VAL A 21 22.39 13.95 7.85
C VAL A 21 22.08 15.01 8.91
N LYS A 22 21.04 15.80 8.67
CA LYS A 22 20.54 16.75 9.67
C LYS A 22 19.88 15.95 10.81
N PRO A 23 20.35 16.08 12.07
CA PRO A 23 19.74 15.39 13.20
C PRO A 23 18.27 15.77 13.38
N LEU A 24 17.44 14.80 13.75
CA LEU A 24 16.04 15.03 14.09
C LEU A 24 15.93 15.89 15.35
N ASP A 25 15.03 16.87 15.30
CA ASP A 25 14.68 17.69 16.46
C ASP A 25 13.90 16.84 17.49
N ARG A 26 14.57 16.52 18.61
CA ARG A 26 14.01 15.72 19.70
C ARG A 26 12.77 16.35 20.32
N ALA A 27 12.65 17.68 20.32
CA ALA A 27 11.47 18.37 20.85
C ALA A 27 10.23 18.13 19.96
N ARG A 28 10.45 17.95 18.65
CA ARG A 28 9.38 17.65 17.69
C ARG A 28 8.89 16.21 17.82
N VAL A 29 9.77 15.26 18.11
CA VAL A 29 9.42 13.84 18.31
C VAL A 29 8.55 13.67 19.57
N GLY A 30 8.93 14.29 20.70
CA GLY A 30 8.14 14.21 21.93
C GLY A 30 6.73 14.83 21.82
N ARG A 31 6.56 15.83 20.95
CA ARG A 31 5.24 16.47 20.72
C ARG A 31 4.24 15.52 20.04
N VAL A 32 4.72 14.59 19.20
CA VAL A 32 3.84 13.62 18.51
C VAL A 32 3.31 12.57 19.48
N GLU A 33 4.10 12.17 20.48
CA GLU A 33 3.67 11.25 21.54
C GLU A 33 2.62 11.87 22.48
N THR A 34 2.58 13.21 22.58
CA THR A 34 1.63 13.94 23.42
C THR A 34 0.28 14.25 22.76
N ILE A 35 0.06 13.87 21.49
CA ILE A 35 -1.24 14.04 20.86
C ILE A 35 -2.21 13.01 21.45
N SER A 36 -3.06 13.44 22.38
CA SER A 36 -4.08 12.61 23.00
C SER A 36 -5.06 12.09 21.94
N VAL A 37 -5.14 10.77 21.76
CA VAL A 37 -6.23 10.13 21.00
C VAL A 37 -7.54 10.34 21.76
N ALA A 38 -8.31 11.35 21.37
CA ALA A 38 -9.63 11.61 21.93
C ALA A 38 -10.71 10.82 21.17
N ARG A 39 -11.16 9.70 21.76
CA ARG A 39 -12.58 9.43 22.08
C ARG A 39 -12.70 8.04 22.71
N LYS A 40 -13.10 8.01 23.99
CA LYS A 40 -13.68 6.81 24.61
C LYS A 40 -14.96 6.47 23.82
N PRO A 41 -15.16 5.23 23.34
CA PRO A 41 -16.42 4.82 22.75
C PRO A 41 -17.55 5.08 23.75
N GLY A 42 -18.67 5.64 23.25
CA GLY A 42 -19.84 5.93 24.08
C GLY A 42 -20.27 4.68 24.85
N GLU A 43 -20.48 4.85 26.14
CA GLU A 43 -20.90 3.80 27.07
C GLU A 43 -22.30 3.33 26.66
N ILE A 44 -22.37 2.15 26.08
CA ILE A 44 -23.63 1.49 25.70
C ILE A 44 -24.36 1.17 27.01
N SER A 45 -25.40 1.93 27.33
CA SER A 45 -26.06 1.89 28.65
C SER A 45 -27.04 0.72 28.83
N GLU A 46 -27.17 -0.20 27.87
CA GLU A 46 -28.12 -1.31 27.99
C GLU A 46 -27.54 -2.65 27.52
N PRO A 47 -27.78 -3.76 28.26
CA PRO A 47 -27.35 -5.08 27.84
C PRO A 47 -28.18 -5.55 26.64
N ILE A 48 -27.49 -5.86 25.54
CA ILE A 48 -28.07 -6.52 24.38
C ILE A 48 -28.66 -7.86 24.84
N THR A 49 -30.00 -7.95 24.88
CA THR A 49 -30.72 -9.19 25.18
C THR A 49 -31.08 -9.91 23.89
N VAL A 50 -31.13 -11.24 23.93
CA VAL A 50 -31.54 -12.12 22.80
C VAL A 50 -32.89 -11.74 22.17
N LYS A 51 -33.75 -11.03 22.91
CA LYS A 51 -35.05 -10.52 22.42
C LYS A 51 -34.93 -9.25 21.59
N THR A 52 -33.88 -8.47 21.81
CA THR A 52 -33.60 -7.21 21.09
C THR A 52 -32.64 -7.44 19.93
N PHE A 53 -31.94 -8.58 19.92
CA PHE A 53 -31.03 -8.98 18.86
C PHE A 53 -31.75 -9.90 17.85
N GLY A 54 -32.28 -9.30 16.79
CA GLY A 54 -32.91 -10.01 15.67
C GLY A 54 -34.29 -9.48 15.33
N GLY A 55 -34.35 -8.59 14.34
CA GLY A 55 -35.62 -8.24 13.71
C GLY A 55 -36.31 -9.45 13.09
N LYS A 56 -37.61 -9.31 12.81
CA LYS A 56 -38.44 -10.33 12.15
C LYS A 56 -37.76 -10.78 10.84
N PRO A 57 -37.50 -12.09 10.62
CA PRO A 57 -36.79 -12.52 9.43
C PRO A 57 -37.60 -12.17 8.18
N LEU A 58 -37.01 -11.43 7.26
CA LEU A 58 -37.53 -11.23 5.92
C LEU A 58 -37.60 -12.61 5.23
N ALA A 59 -38.69 -12.86 4.50
CA ALA A 59 -38.86 -14.10 3.76
C ALA A 59 -37.66 -14.31 2.82
N ALA A 60 -36.97 -15.44 2.96
CA ALA A 60 -35.79 -15.75 2.16
C ALA A 60 -36.19 -15.92 0.69
N VAL A 61 -35.57 -15.13 -0.19
CA VAL A 61 -35.69 -15.30 -1.64
C VAL A 61 -34.94 -16.57 -2.05
N PRO A 62 -35.52 -17.47 -2.86
CA PRO A 62 -34.84 -18.69 -3.31
C PRO A 62 -33.53 -18.34 -4.04
N LEU A 63 -32.48 -19.13 -3.79
CA LEU A 63 -31.11 -18.88 -4.27
C LEU A 63 -31.02 -18.77 -5.81
N ASN A 64 -31.96 -19.38 -6.54
CA ASN A 64 -32.01 -19.34 -8.01
C ASN A 64 -32.38 -17.98 -8.58
N ASP A 65 -33.02 -17.09 -7.82
CA ASP A 65 -33.42 -15.76 -8.27
C ASP A 65 -32.39 -14.67 -7.93
N GLN A 66 -31.27 -15.06 -7.31
CA GLN A 66 -30.18 -14.13 -7.02
C GLN A 66 -29.30 -13.96 -8.25
N ILE A 67 -29.45 -12.82 -8.93
CA ILE A 67 -28.51 -12.39 -9.97
C ILE A 67 -27.14 -12.25 -9.29
N ALA A 68 -26.18 -13.10 -9.71
CA ALA A 68 -24.81 -13.02 -9.21
C ALA A 68 -24.26 -11.63 -9.51
N ILE A 69 -24.12 -10.80 -8.48
CA ILE A 69 -23.40 -9.53 -8.58
C ILE A 69 -21.96 -9.92 -8.94
N PRO A 70 -21.40 -9.46 -10.07
CA PRO A 70 -20.03 -9.79 -10.41
C PRO A 70 -19.11 -9.17 -9.35
N THR A 71 -18.61 -10.00 -8.43
CA THR A 71 -17.72 -9.60 -7.31
C THR A 71 -16.35 -9.12 -7.79
N LYS A 72 -16.04 -9.23 -9.09
CA LYS A 72 -14.74 -8.84 -9.62
C LYS A 72 -14.73 -7.39 -10.07
N LEU A 73 -14.35 -6.50 -9.15
CA LEU A 73 -13.60 -5.29 -9.50
C LEU A 73 -12.24 -5.75 -10.07
N GLY A 74 -12.21 -6.08 -11.35
CA GLY A 74 -11.03 -6.57 -12.04
C GLY A 74 -11.04 -6.13 -13.49
N LEU A 75 -9.93 -6.35 -14.20
CA LEU A 75 -9.90 -6.17 -15.64
C LEU A 75 -10.86 -7.15 -16.32
N ASP A 76 -11.12 -6.96 -17.61
CA ASP A 76 -11.86 -7.96 -18.37
C ASP A 76 -11.17 -9.32 -18.23
N GLY A 77 -11.92 -10.41 -18.07
CA GLY A 77 -11.34 -11.74 -17.84
C GLY A 77 -10.38 -12.23 -18.95
N HIS A 78 -10.40 -11.60 -20.12
CA HIS A 78 -9.39 -11.79 -21.18
C HIS A 78 -8.04 -11.12 -20.85
N TRP A 79 -8.05 -9.89 -20.32
CA TRP A 79 -6.85 -9.17 -19.90
C TRP A 79 -6.15 -9.87 -18.73
N ASP A 80 -6.90 -10.28 -17.71
CA ASP A 80 -6.34 -11.03 -16.57
C ASP A 80 -5.60 -12.29 -17.03
N LYS A 81 -6.19 -13.07 -17.95
CA LYS A 81 -5.57 -14.27 -18.51
C LYS A 81 -4.29 -13.98 -19.28
N ARG A 82 -4.23 -12.85 -20.00
CA ARG A 82 -3.05 -12.45 -20.77
C ARG A 82 -1.92 -11.95 -19.86
N LEU A 83 -2.23 -11.13 -18.86
CA LEU A 83 -1.25 -10.69 -17.87
C LEU A 83 -0.69 -11.88 -17.08
N ALA A 84 -1.55 -12.78 -16.60
CA ALA A 84 -1.13 -13.97 -15.85
C ALA A 84 -0.21 -14.90 -16.67
N LYS A 85 -0.43 -14.99 -17.98
CA LYS A 85 0.43 -15.77 -18.90
C LYS A 85 1.70 -15.03 -19.32
N GLY A 86 1.85 -13.75 -18.99
CA GLY A 86 2.97 -12.93 -19.44
C GLY A 86 3.00 -12.68 -20.96
N THR A 87 1.85 -12.80 -21.65
CA THR A 87 1.77 -12.60 -23.11
C THR A 87 1.49 -11.14 -23.49
N VAL A 88 1.36 -10.27 -22.51
CA VAL A 88 1.21 -8.83 -22.70
C VAL A 88 2.60 -8.21 -22.81
N GLN A 89 2.89 -7.59 -23.96
CA GLN A 89 4.10 -6.83 -24.15
C GLN A 89 3.88 -5.39 -23.65
N PRO A 90 4.71 -4.88 -22.73
CA PRO A 90 4.52 -3.54 -22.18
C PRO A 90 4.87 -2.46 -23.20
N ASP A 91 4.10 -1.38 -23.25
CA ASP A 91 4.36 -0.23 -24.11
C ASP A 91 5.50 0.63 -23.54
N VAL A 92 5.58 0.72 -22.21
CA VAL A 92 6.61 1.47 -21.50
C VAL A 92 7.06 0.74 -20.25
N THR A 93 8.35 0.84 -19.95
CA THR A 93 8.97 0.28 -18.74
C THR A 93 9.42 1.41 -17.83
N VAL A 94 9.03 1.35 -16.56
CA VAL A 94 9.37 2.32 -15.53
C VAL A 94 10.14 1.61 -14.44
N ASP A 95 11.41 1.99 -14.30
CA ASP A 95 12.26 1.48 -13.24
C ASP A 95 12.29 2.44 -12.05
N LEU A 96 11.90 1.92 -10.90
CA LEU A 96 11.86 2.59 -9.61
C LEU A 96 12.88 1.99 -8.63
N HIS A 97 13.71 1.03 -9.04
CA HIS A 97 14.73 0.50 -8.15
C HIS A 97 15.67 1.61 -7.68
N GLY A 98 16.09 1.55 -6.41
CA GLY A 98 17.01 2.52 -5.83
C GLY A 98 16.45 3.94 -5.65
N HIS A 99 15.19 4.20 -6.04
CA HIS A 99 14.52 5.45 -5.73
C HIS A 99 14.03 5.46 -4.27
N SER A 100 14.15 6.61 -3.60
CA SER A 100 13.41 6.88 -2.37
C SER A 100 11.91 6.95 -2.65
N LEU A 101 11.05 6.80 -1.65
CA LEU A 101 9.59 6.86 -1.83
C LEU A 101 9.15 8.13 -2.56
N SER A 102 9.64 9.31 -2.17
CA SER A 102 9.24 10.59 -2.78
C SER A 102 9.68 10.71 -4.24
N SER A 103 10.92 10.32 -4.55
CA SER A 103 11.43 10.36 -5.92
C SER A 103 10.81 9.28 -6.82
N ALA A 104 10.47 8.11 -6.26
CA ALA A 104 9.72 7.06 -6.96
C ALA A 104 8.32 7.55 -7.33
N HIS A 105 7.62 8.23 -6.41
CA HIS A 105 6.33 8.84 -6.68
C HIS A 105 6.40 9.83 -7.83
N GLY A 106 7.29 10.82 -7.77
CA GLY A 106 7.41 11.82 -8.84
C GLY A 106 7.79 11.21 -10.19
N ARG A 107 8.65 10.18 -10.19
CA ARG A 107 9.02 9.45 -11.40
C ARG A 107 7.85 8.67 -12.01
N LEU A 108 7.06 8.00 -11.16
CA LEU A 108 5.88 7.27 -11.59
C LEU A 108 4.82 8.22 -12.17
N ASP A 109 4.53 9.32 -11.48
CA ASP A 109 3.52 10.30 -11.90
C ASP A 109 3.86 10.86 -13.29
N SER A 110 5.10 11.29 -13.47
CA SER A 110 5.57 11.81 -14.76
C SER A 110 5.51 10.75 -15.88
N ALA A 111 5.75 9.47 -15.55
CA ALA A 111 5.66 8.39 -16.52
C ALA A 111 4.21 8.07 -16.90
N LEU A 112 3.28 8.14 -15.94
CA LEU A 112 1.86 7.96 -16.19
C LEU A 112 1.31 9.06 -17.08
N GLU A 113 1.64 10.33 -16.82
CA GLU A 113 1.20 11.46 -17.65
C GLU A 113 1.67 11.33 -19.10
N ARG A 114 2.94 10.96 -19.31
CA ARG A 114 3.47 10.64 -20.65
C ARG A 114 2.79 9.43 -21.28
N GLY A 115 2.53 8.38 -20.49
CA GLY A 115 1.88 7.17 -20.99
C GLY A 115 0.44 7.43 -21.45
N ILE A 116 -0.33 8.19 -20.68
CA ILE A 116 -1.70 8.56 -21.00
C ILE A 116 -1.73 9.43 -22.26
N SER A 117 -0.88 10.46 -22.34
CA SER A 117 -0.83 11.33 -23.53
C SER A 117 -0.38 10.59 -24.79
N ALA A 118 0.46 9.56 -24.67
CA ALA A 118 0.86 8.68 -25.77
C ALA A 118 -0.14 7.53 -26.05
N GLY A 119 -1.22 7.40 -25.28
CA GLY A 119 -2.22 6.34 -25.44
C GLY A 119 -1.70 4.93 -25.09
N HIS A 120 -0.66 4.82 -24.27
CA HIS A 120 -0.15 3.54 -23.78
C HIS A 120 -1.19 2.84 -22.91
N ARG A 121 -1.29 1.51 -23.08
CA ARG A 121 -2.28 0.70 -22.35
C ARG A 121 -1.65 -0.12 -21.24
N THR A 122 -0.36 -0.41 -21.37
CA THR A 122 0.34 -1.32 -20.48
C THR A 122 1.71 -0.78 -20.09
N ILE A 123 2.03 -0.91 -18.80
CA ILE A 123 3.28 -0.43 -18.20
C ILE A 123 3.92 -1.56 -17.42
N LEU A 124 5.22 -1.76 -17.60
CA LEU A 124 6.02 -2.62 -16.73
C LEU A 124 6.68 -1.76 -15.64
N LEU A 125 6.27 -1.97 -14.39
CA LEU A 125 6.84 -1.27 -13.23
C LEU A 125 7.85 -2.15 -12.49
N ILE A 126 9.08 -1.68 -12.33
CA ILE A 126 10.16 -2.41 -11.66
C ILE A 126 10.46 -1.71 -10.32
N THR A 127 10.04 -2.31 -9.21
CA THR A 127 10.25 -1.76 -7.85
C THR A 127 11.37 -2.48 -7.08
N GLY A 128 11.99 -3.49 -7.68
CA GLY A 128 12.95 -4.37 -7.02
C GLY A 128 12.29 -5.32 -6.02
N LYS A 129 13.10 -6.22 -5.45
CA LYS A 129 12.71 -7.10 -4.33
C LYS A 129 13.16 -6.47 -3.03
N GLU A 130 12.33 -6.55 -1.99
CA GLU A 130 12.72 -6.16 -0.64
C GLU A 130 14.01 -6.88 -0.21
N ARG A 131 14.95 -6.13 0.35
CA ARG A 131 16.15 -6.69 0.98
C ARG A 131 15.74 -7.06 2.41
N SER A 132 15.57 -8.36 2.69
CA SER A 132 15.39 -8.86 4.07
C SER A 132 16.66 -8.70 4.89
#